data_AF-M4RDK6-F1
#
_entry.id   AF-M4RDK6-F1
#
_cell.length_a   1.000
_cell.length_b   1.000
_cell.length_c   1.000
_cell.angle_alpha   90.00
_cell.angle_beta   90.00
_cell.angle_gamma   90.00
#
_symmetry.space_group_name_H-M   'P 1'
#
loop_
_entity.id
_entity.type
_entity.pdbx_description
1 polymer ?
#
loop_
_entity_poly.entity_id
_entity_poly.type
_entity_poly.pdbx_seq_one_letter_code
_entity_poly.pdbx_strand_id
1 'polypeptide(L)'
;MVEIIKRYAALGKEPQVSYWRDSNMKEIDFIIEKGGRPQYAIEVKSTTTYRPRAFQNLEDIAPLIGVDPEHRYLVYGGDETFETKHGTVLSFTNLGRLVE
;
A
#
# COMPACT_ATOMS: atom_id res chain seq x y z
N MET A 1 -3.76 -9.50 3.98
CA MET A 1 -4.82 -9.00 4.88
C MET A 1 -4.51 -9.29 6.35
N VAL A 2 -4.53 -10.56 6.79
CA VAL A 2 -4.29 -10.93 8.20
C VAL A 2 -2.96 -10.42 8.74
N GLU A 3 -1.89 -10.46 7.94
CA GLU A 3 -0.55 -10.07 8.42
C GLU A 3 -0.41 -8.57 8.73
N ILE A 4 -0.97 -7.69 7.88
CA ILE A 4 -0.92 -6.23 8.09
C ILE A 4 -1.76 -5.85 9.33
N ILE A 5 -2.99 -6.36 9.41
CA ILE A 5 -3.88 -6.10 10.55
C ILE A 5 -3.28 -6.63 11.85
N LYS A 6 -2.70 -7.83 11.85
CA LYS A 6 -1.99 -8.39 13.01
C LYS A 6 -0.83 -7.51 13.47
N ARG A 7 -0.05 -6.95 12.55
CA ARG A 7 1.08 -6.08 12.93
C ARG A 7 0.63 -4.77 13.55
N TYR A 8 -0.40 -4.13 12.99
CA TYR A 8 -0.99 -2.95 13.62
C TYR A 8 -1.55 -3.26 15.02
N ALA A 9 -2.31 -4.35 15.15
CA ALA A 9 -2.85 -4.79 16.44
C ALA A 9 -1.75 -5.10 17.47
N ALA A 10 -0.65 -5.75 17.04
CA ALA A 10 0.51 -6.02 17.88
C ALA A 10 1.22 -4.75 18.39
N LEU A 11 1.07 -3.63 17.68
CA LEU A 11 1.60 -2.32 18.05
C LEU A 11 0.59 -1.46 18.84
N GLY A 12 -0.58 -2.02 19.20
CA GLY A 12 -1.66 -1.27 19.88
C GLY A 12 -2.26 -0.15 19.02
N LYS A 13 -2.00 -0.16 17.70
CA LYS A 13 -2.57 0.77 16.73
C LYS A 13 -3.79 0.11 16.11
N GLU A 14 -4.97 0.75 16.15
CA GLU A 14 -6.10 0.33 15.32
C GLU A 14 -5.96 1.00 13.94
N PRO A 15 -5.60 0.24 12.88
CA PRO A 15 -5.55 0.81 11.56
C PRO A 15 -6.99 0.94 11.04
N GLN A 16 -7.37 2.14 10.61
CA GLN A 16 -8.54 2.29 9.76
C GLN A 16 -8.12 1.84 8.36
N VAL A 17 -8.35 0.55 8.09
CA VAL A 17 -8.11 -0.06 6.78
C VAL A 17 -9.39 0.01 5.97
N SER A 18 -9.36 0.74 4.86
CA SER A 18 -10.47 0.83 3.91
C SER A 18 -10.06 0.32 2.53
N TYR A 19 -11.03 -0.28 1.82
CA TYR A 19 -10.90 -0.68 0.42
C TYR A 19 -11.45 0.43 -0.45
N TRP A 20 -10.75 0.77 -1.52
CA TRP A 20 -11.18 1.85 -2.40
C TRP A 20 -11.32 1.37 -3.84
N ARG A 21 -12.47 1.70 -4.45
CA ARG A 21 -12.81 1.36 -5.82
C ARG A 21 -13.47 2.54 -6.51
N ASP A 22 -13.01 2.90 -7.71
CA ASP A 22 -13.70 3.91 -8.53
C ASP A 22 -14.82 3.31 -9.38
N SER A 23 -15.61 4.18 -10.01
CA SER A 23 -16.64 3.83 -10.97
C SER A 23 -16.11 3.17 -12.25
N ASN A 24 -14.79 3.21 -12.49
CA ASN A 24 -14.11 2.60 -13.64
C ASN A 24 -13.47 1.24 -13.28
N MET A 25 -13.86 0.64 -12.15
CA MET A 25 -13.38 -0.67 -11.70
C MET A 25 -11.90 -0.71 -11.32
N LYS A 26 -11.25 0.44 -11.11
CA LYS A 26 -9.89 0.49 -10.55
C LYS A 26 -9.98 0.35 -9.04
N GLU A 27 -9.08 -0.44 -8.47
CA GLU A 27 -9.07 -0.80 -7.06
C GLU A 27 -7.68 -0.57 -6.45
N ILE A 28 -7.64 0.01 -5.26
CA ILE A 28 -6.47 -0.05 -4.37
C ILE A 28 -6.82 -1.00 -3.23
N ASP A 29 -5.96 -1.98 -2.98
CA ASP A 29 -6.21 -3.00 -1.95
C ASP A 29 -6.39 -2.41 -0.54
N PHE A 30 -5.58 -1.42 -0.15
CA PHE A 30 -5.68 -0.81 1.17
C PHE A 30 -5.37 0.69 1.16
N ILE A 31 -6.17 1.44 1.93
CA ILE A 31 -5.81 2.77 2.42
C ILE A 31 -5.65 2.69 3.92
N ILE A 32 -4.57 3.28 4.44
CA ILE A 32 -4.37 3.49 5.87
C ILE A 32 -4.57 4.97 6.14
N GLU A 33 -5.41 5.28 7.12
CA GLU A 33 -5.68 6.65 7.54
C GLU A 33 -4.97 6.98 8.86
N LYS A 34 -4.52 8.25 8.99
CA LYS A 34 -3.97 8.80 10.23
C LYS A 34 -4.53 10.20 10.44
N GLY A 35 -5.15 10.43 11.59
CA GLY A 35 -5.77 11.73 11.90
C GLY A 35 -6.92 12.10 10.93
N GLY A 36 -7.66 11.10 10.43
CA GLY A 36 -8.79 11.30 9.52
C GLY A 36 -8.40 11.67 8.09
N ARG A 37 -7.14 11.41 7.69
CA ARG A 37 -6.67 11.61 6.32
C ARG A 37 -5.96 10.34 5.81
N PRO A 38 -6.10 10.01 4.51
CA PRO A 38 -5.29 8.97 3.87
C PRO A 38 -3.80 9.25 4.06
N GLN A 39 -3.11 8.34 4.74
CA GLN A 39 -1.67 8.40 5.00
C GLN A 39 -0.91 7.53 4.01
N TYR A 40 -1.41 6.33 3.70
CA TYR A 40 -0.77 5.39 2.77
C TYR A 40 -1.80 4.77 1.83
N ALA A 41 -1.37 4.55 0.60
CA ALA A 41 -2.08 3.76 -0.41
C ALA A 41 -1.24 2.52 -0.75
N ILE A 42 -1.84 1.34 -0.63
CA ILE A 42 -1.12 0.07 -0.75
C ILE A 42 -1.82 -0.84 -1.75
N GLU A 43 -1.04 -1.36 -2.69
CA GLU A 43 -1.43 -2.44 -3.60
C GLU A 43 -0.63 -3.70 -3.26
N VAL A 44 -1.26 -4.87 -3.31
CA VAL A 44 -0.64 -6.16 -3.01
C VAL A 44 -0.70 -7.07 -4.22
N LYS A 45 0.46 -7.58 -4.65
CA LYS A 45 0.56 -8.56 -5.75
C LYS A 45 1.24 -9.84 -5.25
N SER A 46 0.73 -10.99 -5.66
CA SER A 46 1.36 -12.29 -5.35
C SER A 46 2.59 -12.60 -6.21
N THR A 47 2.89 -11.76 -7.21
CA THR A 47 4.04 -11.93 -8.09
C THR A 47 5.35 -11.65 -7.37
N THR A 48 6.40 -12.41 -7.69
CA THR A 48 7.74 -12.24 -7.12
C THR A 48 8.62 -11.29 -7.92
N THR A 49 8.24 -10.98 -9.16
CA THR A 49 8.96 -10.04 -10.04
C THR A 49 8.24 -8.71 -10.11
N TYR A 50 8.95 -7.63 -9.79
CA TYR A 50 8.43 -6.27 -9.95
C TYR A 50 8.25 -5.91 -11.42
N ARG A 51 7.14 -5.23 -11.73
CA ARG A 51 6.88 -4.57 -13.02
C ARG A 51 6.29 -3.19 -12.74
N PRO A 52 6.77 -2.10 -13.39
CA PRO A 52 6.27 -0.75 -13.14
C PRO A 52 4.74 -0.59 -13.25
N ARG A 53 4.12 -1.30 -14.21
CA ARG A 53 2.66 -1.33 -14.38
C ARG A 53 1.88 -1.77 -13.15
N ALA A 54 2.52 -2.42 -12.17
CA ALA A 54 1.88 -2.81 -10.92
C ALA A 54 1.47 -1.59 -10.07
N PHE A 55 2.02 -0.41 -10.34
CA PHE A 55 1.63 0.85 -9.70
C PHE A 55 0.43 1.53 -10.37
N GLN A 56 -0.10 1.05 -11.51
CA GLN A 56 -1.09 1.79 -12.30
C GLN A 56 -2.30 2.24 -11.48
N ASN A 57 -2.90 1.35 -10.68
CA ASN A 57 -4.04 1.70 -9.83
C ASN A 57 -3.66 2.73 -8.75
N LEU A 58 -2.46 2.61 -8.15
CA LEU A 58 -1.95 3.57 -7.19
C LEU A 58 -1.75 4.95 -7.85
N GLU A 59 -1.20 5.00 -9.05
CA GLU A 59 -1.00 6.26 -9.78
C GLU A 59 -2.30 6.94 -10.18
N ASP A 60 -3.32 6.14 -10.50
CA ASP A 60 -4.62 6.65 -10.92
C ASP A 60 -5.43 7.19 -9.74
N ILE A 61 -5.37 6.52 -8.58
CA ILE A 61 -6.28 6.76 -7.47
C ILE A 61 -5.62 7.57 -6.35
N ALA A 62 -4.37 7.28 -5.98
CA ALA A 62 -3.70 7.93 -4.85
C ALA A 62 -3.70 9.47 -4.94
N PRO A 63 -3.50 10.11 -6.12
CA PRO A 63 -3.61 11.57 -6.23
C PRO A 63 -5.01 12.11 -5.89
N LEU A 64 -6.07 11.36 -6.21
CA LEU A 64 -7.47 11.79 -5.99
C LEU A 64 -7.82 11.85 -4.50
N ILE A 65 -7.10 11.08 -3.68
CA ILE A 65 -7.27 11.01 -2.22
C ILE A 65 -6.14 11.73 -1.46
N GLY A 66 -5.27 12.48 -2.17
CA GLY A 66 -4.21 13.29 -1.58
C GLY A 66 -2.98 12.50 -1.11
N VAL A 67 -2.68 11.36 -1.71
CA VAL A 67 -1.54 10.49 -1.36
C VAL A 67 -0.42 10.63 -2.40
N ASP A 68 0.71 11.19 -1.96
CA ASP A 68 1.92 11.40 -2.77
C ASP A 68 2.71 10.10 -3.03
N PRO A 69 3.59 10.04 -4.04
CA PRO A 69 4.35 8.83 -4.39
C PRO A 69 5.13 8.22 -3.22
N GLU A 70 5.72 9.04 -2.36
CA GLU A 70 6.47 8.62 -1.15
C GLU A 70 5.60 7.83 -0.15
N HIS A 71 4.28 7.95 -0.28
CA HIS A 71 3.27 7.31 0.56
C HIS A 71 2.52 6.19 -0.18
N ARG A 72 3.00 5.78 -1.36
CA ARG A 72 2.45 4.67 -2.16
C ARG A 72 3.34 3.46 -2.02
N TYR A 73 2.71 2.32 -1.76
CA TYR A 73 3.44 1.07 -1.54
C TYR A 73 2.88 -0.05 -2.41
N LEU A 74 3.77 -0.72 -3.12
CA LEU A 74 3.48 -2.00 -3.76
C LEU A 74 4.08 -3.11 -2.91
N VAL A 75 3.24 -3.89 -2.25
CA VAL A 75 3.67 -5.12 -1.57
C VAL A 75 3.68 -6.25 -2.59
N TYR A 76 4.81 -6.96 -2.69
CA TYR A 76 4.94 -8.09 -3.61
C TYR A 76 5.57 -9.32 -2.96
N GLY A 77 5.56 -10.44 -3.68
CA GLY A 77 6.09 -11.73 -3.21
C GLY A 77 7.59 -11.92 -3.39
N GLY A 78 8.33 -10.92 -3.87
CA GLY A 78 9.79 -11.00 -3.99
C GLY A 78 10.49 -10.61 -2.69
N ASP A 79 11.82 -10.73 -2.69
CA ASP A 79 12.64 -10.60 -1.48
C ASP A 79 13.30 -9.21 -1.35
N GLU A 80 13.25 -8.40 -2.39
CA GLU A 80 13.88 -7.09 -2.42
C GLU A 80 12.89 -5.99 -2.03
N THR A 81 13.42 -4.94 -1.40
CA THR A 81 12.67 -3.73 -1.10
C THR A 81 13.45 -2.54 -1.64
N PHE A 82 12.81 -1.70 -2.43
CA PHE A 82 13.46 -0.58 -3.10
C PHE A 82 12.47 0.52 -3.47
N GLU A 83 13.00 1.73 -3.64
CA GLU A 83 12.24 2.90 -4.06
C GLU A 83 12.19 3.02 -5.59
N THR A 84 11.12 3.63 -6.07
CA THR A 84 10.94 3.98 -7.48
C THR A 84 10.30 5.36 -7.56
N LYS A 85 10.28 5.96 -8.75
CA LYS A 85 9.54 7.21 -8.97
C LYS A 85 8.02 7.10 -8.72
N HIS A 86 7.49 5.88 -8.68
CA HIS A 86 6.06 5.60 -8.50
C HIS A 86 5.67 5.42 -7.02
N GLY A 87 6.67 5.16 -6.17
CA GLY A 87 6.53 4.77 -4.77
C GLY A 87 7.45 3.62 -4.41
N THR A 88 7.21 3.00 -3.26
CA THR A 88 8.09 2.00 -2.67
C THR A 88 7.60 0.59 -2.95
N VAL A 89 8.48 -0.28 -3.44
CA VAL A 89 8.23 -1.72 -3.55
C VAL A 89 8.69 -2.39 -2.27
N LEU A 90 7.77 -3.07 -1.58
CA LEU A 90 8.03 -3.79 -0.33
C LEU A 90 7.89 -5.29 -0.54
N SER A 91 8.92 -6.04 -0.18
CA SER A 91 8.82 -7.49 0.02
C SER A 91 7.86 -7.81 1.18
N PHE A 92 7.09 -8.89 1.08
CA PHE A 92 6.17 -9.32 2.13
C PHE A 92 6.83 -9.50 3.51
N THR A 93 8.12 -9.85 3.54
CA THR A 93 8.91 -9.99 4.78
C THR A 93 9.19 -8.66 5.48
N ASN A 94 9.12 -7.53 4.76
CA ASN A 94 9.47 -6.18 5.25
C ASN A 94 8.25 -5.29 5.51
N LEU A 95 7.06 -5.88 5.69
CA LEU A 95 5.82 -5.15 6.00
C LEU A 95 5.88 -4.27 7.26
N GLY A 96 6.85 -4.50 8.15
CA GLY A 96 7.08 -3.69 9.35
C GLY A 96 7.27 -2.19 9.04
N ARG A 97 7.78 -1.85 7.86
CA ARG A 97 7.99 -0.45 7.46
C ARG A 97 6.70 0.36 7.30
N LEU A 98 5.55 -0.30 7.12
CA LEU A 98 4.26 0.39 6.98
C LEU A 98 3.66 0.81 8.33
N VAL A 99 4.15 0.23 9.43
CA VAL A 99 3.54 0.36 10.77
C VAL A 99 4.36 1.17 11.76
N GLU A 100 5.56 1.62 11.40
CA GLU A 100 6.37 2.55 12.20
C GLU A 100 5.69 3.93 12.27
#